data_AF-A0A8T1RC09-F1
#
_entry.id   AF-A0A8T1RC09-F1
#
_cell.length_a   1.000
_cell.length_b   1.000
_cell.length_c   1.000
_cell.angle_alpha   90.00
_cell.angle_beta   90.00
_cell.angle_gamma   90.00
#
_symmetry.space_group_name_H-M   'P 1'
#
loop_
_entity.id
_entity.type
_entity.pdbx_description
1 polymer ?
#
loop_
_entity_poly.entity_id
_entity_poly.type
_entity_poly.pdbx_seq_one_letter_code
_entity_poly.pdbx_strand_id
1 'polypeptide(L)'
;MGSLQNGVERLILNGREEDKEEEKEEEPILKEQNERFCMFPIRYKQLWEMYKKAEASFWTAEEVDLSQDIQQWGALSDSEKFFIGHVLAFFAASDGIVLENLAARFLNDVQVPEARAFYGFQMAMENIHSEMYSLLLETYIKDPKEKHRLFNAIENIPCIARKAKWALDWIQSSTLFAERLVAFACVEGIFFSGSFCAIFWLKKRGMMPGLTFSNELISRDEGLHCDFACLLYSLLRKQLHLEKVHSIVHEAVEIETQFVCEALPCALIGMNSTLMSQYIKFVADRLLRQDELL
;
A
#
# COMPACT_ATOMS: atom_id res chain seq x y z
N MET A 1 -24.71 74.59 37.65
CA MET A 1 -23.59 74.41 36.70
C MET A 1 -23.33 72.91 36.65
N GLY A 2 -23.61 72.11 35.63
CA GLY A 2 -23.79 72.38 34.20
C GLY A 2 -22.53 71.98 33.42
N SER A 3 -22.46 70.73 32.93
CA SER A 3 -21.80 70.22 31.69
C SER A 3 -21.51 68.71 31.83
N LEU A 4 -22.29 67.80 31.22
CA LEU A 4 -22.18 67.27 29.83
C LEU A 4 -20.85 66.58 29.52
N GLN A 5 -20.86 65.24 29.38
CA GLN A 5 -20.60 64.50 28.13
C GLN A 5 -20.47 62.99 28.44
N ASN A 6 -21.43 62.19 27.95
CA ASN A 6 -21.29 61.22 26.87
C ASN A 6 -20.69 59.88 27.36
N GLY A 7 -21.41 58.76 27.45
CA GLY A 7 -22.52 58.31 26.62
C GLY A 7 -22.06 57.44 25.45
N VAL A 8 -21.09 56.53 25.65
CA VAL A 8 -20.84 55.36 24.78
C VAL A 8 -20.18 54.25 25.61
N GLU A 9 -20.96 53.44 26.33
CA GLU A 9 -20.42 52.21 26.95
C GLU A 9 -21.51 51.17 27.27
N ARG A 10 -22.47 51.02 26.35
CA ARG A 10 -23.37 49.87 26.32
C ARG A 10 -23.33 49.29 24.93
N LEU A 11 -22.99 48.00 24.83
CA LEU A 11 -23.17 47.05 23.72
C LEU A 11 -21.88 46.33 23.28
N ILE A 12 -21.08 45.79 24.19
CA ILE A 12 -20.21 44.63 23.87
C ILE A 12 -20.10 43.72 25.11
N LEU A 13 -21.19 43.05 25.48
CA LEU A 13 -21.16 41.91 26.40
C LEU A 13 -22.31 40.97 26.01
N ASN A 14 -22.19 40.33 24.85
CA ASN A 14 -22.96 39.14 24.46
C ASN A 14 -22.25 38.46 23.30
N GLY A 15 -21.09 37.91 23.63
CA GLY A 15 -20.30 37.05 22.76
C GLY A 15 -19.51 36.11 23.66
N ARG A 16 -20.22 35.31 24.47
CA ARG A 16 -19.63 34.03 24.88
C ARG A 16 -19.64 33.20 23.61
N GLU A 17 -18.54 33.30 22.86
CA GLU A 17 -18.10 32.20 22.02
C GLU A 17 -18.07 30.99 22.95
N GLU A 18 -19.08 30.13 22.80
CA GLU A 18 -18.91 28.72 23.09
C GLU A 18 -17.85 28.22 22.10
N ASP A 19 -16.59 28.56 22.34
CA ASP A 19 -15.48 27.73 21.94
C ASP A 19 -15.71 26.40 22.65
N LYS A 20 -16.45 25.52 21.97
CA LYS A 20 -16.30 24.10 22.18
C LYS A 20 -14.84 23.82 21.82
N GLU A 21 -13.96 23.92 22.81
CA GLU A 21 -12.78 23.09 22.86
C GLU A 21 -13.29 21.66 22.70
N GLU A 22 -13.35 21.19 21.46
CA GLU A 22 -13.36 19.75 21.20
C GLU A 22 -12.12 19.24 21.93
N GLU A 23 -12.32 18.62 23.08
CA GLU A 23 -11.30 17.80 23.71
C GLU A 23 -10.69 16.99 22.58
N LYS A 24 -9.40 17.19 22.30
CA LYS A 24 -8.65 16.37 21.36
C LYS A 24 -8.68 14.97 21.94
N GLU A 25 -9.73 14.20 21.65
CA GLU A 25 -9.77 12.78 21.93
C GLU A 25 -8.59 12.18 21.18
N GLU A 26 -7.53 11.89 21.94
CA GLU A 26 -6.30 11.34 21.43
C GLU A 26 -6.55 9.92 20.95
N GLU A 27 -6.00 9.58 19.79
CA GLU A 27 -6.03 8.23 19.25
C GLU A 27 -5.18 7.29 20.12
N PRO A 28 -5.76 6.27 20.78
CA PRO A 28 -5.03 5.44 21.74
C PRO A 28 -3.82 4.72 21.15
N ILE A 29 -3.89 4.36 19.86
CA ILE A 29 -2.81 3.66 19.16
C ILE A 29 -1.66 4.58 18.75
N LEU A 30 -1.88 5.90 18.73
CA LEU A 30 -0.90 6.93 18.34
C LEU A 30 -0.31 7.69 19.54
N LYS A 31 -0.92 7.55 20.72
CA LYS A 31 -0.48 8.23 21.94
C LYS A 31 0.87 7.72 22.41
N GLU A 32 1.83 8.62 22.61
CA GLU A 32 3.16 8.31 23.14
C GLU A 32 3.06 7.50 24.44
N GLN A 33 3.80 6.39 24.50
CA GLN A 33 3.86 5.53 25.67
C GLN A 33 5.25 5.59 26.28
N ASN A 34 5.38 6.23 27.44
CA ASN A 34 6.68 6.43 28.10
C ASN A 34 7.25 5.16 28.76
N GLU A 35 6.48 4.07 28.87
CA GLU A 35 6.82 2.98 29.80
C GLU A 35 6.60 1.54 29.28
N ARG A 36 6.24 1.34 28.01
CA ARG A 36 5.93 -0.01 27.48
C ARG A 36 6.94 -0.51 26.45
N PHE A 37 8.14 -0.85 26.93
CA PHE A 37 9.16 -1.54 26.13
C PHE A 37 9.02 -3.08 26.17
N CYS A 38 8.29 -3.61 27.14
CA CYS A 38 7.99 -5.04 27.23
C CYS A 38 6.75 -5.38 26.41
N MET A 39 6.82 -6.47 25.62
CA MET A 39 5.68 -6.93 24.82
C MET A 39 4.49 -7.37 25.70
N PHE A 40 4.79 -8.07 26.79
CA PHE A 40 3.77 -8.59 27.72
C PHE A 40 3.42 -7.59 28.84
N PRO A 41 2.16 -7.59 29.31
CA PRO A 41 1.02 -8.36 28.79
C PRO A 41 0.48 -7.78 27.47
N ILE A 42 0.04 -8.66 26.55
CA ILE A 42 -0.61 -8.26 25.29
C ILE A 42 -1.93 -7.53 25.59
N ARG A 43 -2.10 -6.33 25.03
CA ARG A 43 -3.29 -5.48 25.17
C ARG A 43 -4.18 -5.56 23.94
N TYR A 44 -3.60 -5.59 22.74
CA TYR A 44 -4.33 -5.69 21.48
C TYR A 44 -4.16 -7.08 20.86
N LYS A 45 -5.00 -8.02 21.29
CA LYS A 45 -4.92 -9.43 20.84
C LYS A 45 -5.06 -9.58 19.33
N GLN A 46 -6.00 -8.85 18.71
CA GLN A 46 -6.21 -8.88 17.26
C GLN A 46 -4.96 -8.45 16.46
N LEU A 47 -4.24 -7.41 16.92
CA LEU A 47 -2.99 -6.98 16.29
C LEU A 47 -1.89 -8.03 16.45
N TRP A 48 -1.81 -8.65 17.64
CA TRP A 48 -0.85 -9.71 17.92
C TRP A 48 -1.12 -10.97 17.09
N GLU A 49 -2.38 -11.34 16.90
CA GLU A 49 -2.78 -12.46 16.05
C GLU A 49 -2.40 -12.23 14.59
N MET A 50 -2.60 -11.01 14.07
CA MET A 50 -2.11 -10.63 12.73
C MET A 50 -0.59 -10.73 12.63
N TYR A 51 0.15 -10.27 13.64
CA TYR A 51 1.61 -10.43 13.67
C TYR A 51 2.01 -11.91 13.67
N LYS A 52 1.35 -12.75 14.46
CA LYS A 52 1.62 -14.21 14.46
C LYS A 52 1.26 -14.89 13.15
N LYS A 53 0.22 -14.42 12.46
CA LYS A 53 -0.12 -14.88 11.11
C LYS A 53 0.96 -14.50 10.09
N ALA A 54 1.50 -13.29 10.19
CA ALA A 54 2.62 -12.84 9.35
C ALA A 54 3.88 -13.66 9.64
N GLU A 55 4.26 -13.79 10.91
CA GLU A 55 5.42 -14.57 11.35
C GLU A 55 5.36 -16.04 10.89
N ALA A 56 4.18 -16.67 10.97
CA ALA A 56 3.97 -18.04 10.50
C ALA A 56 4.03 -18.20 8.96
N SER A 57 4.01 -17.08 8.23
CA SER A 57 4.03 -17.04 6.77
C SER A 57 5.42 -16.74 6.20
N PHE A 58 6.46 -16.61 7.06
CA PHE A 58 7.84 -16.35 6.66
C PHE A 58 8.31 -17.28 5.53
N TRP A 59 9.05 -16.72 4.59
CA TRP A 59 9.71 -17.43 3.50
C TRP A 59 10.95 -16.63 3.05
N THR A 60 11.90 -17.27 2.37
CA THR A 60 13.07 -16.59 1.76
C THR A 60 13.10 -16.75 0.25
N ALA A 61 13.81 -15.84 -0.44
CA ALA A 61 13.92 -15.87 -1.91
C ALA A 61 14.54 -17.19 -2.43
N GLU A 62 15.42 -17.83 -1.65
CA GLU A 62 16.03 -19.12 -2.01
C GLU A 62 15.03 -20.29 -2.08
N GLU A 63 13.84 -20.16 -1.50
CA GLU A 63 12.79 -21.16 -1.62
C GLU A 63 12.16 -21.19 -3.02
N VAL A 64 12.38 -20.14 -3.83
CA VAL A 64 11.84 -20.01 -5.18
C VAL A 64 12.82 -20.55 -6.22
N ASP A 65 12.51 -21.71 -6.80
CA ASP A 65 13.29 -22.30 -7.89
C ASP A 65 13.03 -21.60 -9.23
N LEU A 66 14.04 -20.91 -9.75
CA LEU A 66 14.02 -20.23 -11.05
C LEU A 66 14.68 -21.03 -12.19
N SER A 67 15.08 -22.28 -11.94
CA SER A 67 15.86 -23.08 -12.91
C SER A 67 15.13 -23.30 -14.24
N GLN A 68 13.81 -23.49 -14.20
CA GLN A 68 12.97 -23.71 -15.38
C GLN A 68 12.56 -22.41 -16.07
N ASP A 69 12.53 -21.30 -15.33
CA ASP A 69 12.00 -20.04 -15.82
C ASP A 69 12.86 -19.45 -16.94
N ILE A 70 14.18 -19.66 -16.94
CA ILE A 70 15.04 -19.13 -18.00
C ILE A 70 14.71 -19.73 -19.37
N GLN A 71 14.38 -21.02 -19.40
CA GLN A 71 13.98 -21.72 -20.62
C GLN A 71 12.60 -21.23 -21.08
N GLN A 72 11.65 -21.13 -20.15
CA GLN A 72 10.29 -20.67 -20.47
C GLN A 72 10.26 -19.21 -20.90
N TRP A 73 11.06 -18.36 -20.26
CA TRP A 73 11.28 -16.97 -20.65
C TRP A 73 11.70 -16.87 -22.10
N GLY A 74 12.68 -17.69 -22.53
CA GLY A 74 13.13 -17.74 -23.93
C GLY A 74 12.01 -18.02 -24.93
N ALA A 75 11.05 -18.88 -24.55
CA ALA A 75 9.90 -19.28 -25.38
C ALA A 75 8.74 -18.28 -25.40
N LEU A 76 8.74 -17.27 -24.52
CA LEU A 76 7.71 -16.22 -24.52
C LEU A 76 7.79 -15.33 -25.76
N SER A 77 6.63 -14.84 -26.19
CA SER A 77 6.55 -13.78 -27.19
C SER A 77 7.15 -12.47 -26.67
N ASP A 78 7.56 -11.59 -27.58
CA ASP A 78 8.12 -10.28 -27.21
C ASP A 78 7.11 -9.43 -26.43
N SER A 79 5.81 -9.55 -26.74
CA SER A 79 4.74 -8.88 -26.00
C SER A 79 4.60 -9.38 -24.56
N GLU A 80 4.72 -10.68 -24.33
CA GLU A 80 4.70 -11.27 -22.98
C GLU A 80 5.95 -10.87 -22.19
N LYS A 81 7.13 -10.93 -22.81
CA LYS A 81 8.39 -10.47 -22.19
C LYS A 81 8.32 -8.99 -21.82
N PHE A 82 7.82 -8.16 -22.73
CA PHE A 82 7.62 -6.74 -22.49
C PHE A 82 6.69 -6.50 -21.30
N PHE A 83 5.53 -7.17 -21.27
CA PHE A 83 4.57 -7.05 -20.19
C PHE A 83 5.16 -7.44 -18.83
N ILE A 84 5.73 -8.65 -18.73
CA ILE A 84 6.30 -9.17 -17.49
C ILE A 84 7.47 -8.31 -17.01
N GLY A 85 8.37 -7.91 -17.92
CA GLY A 85 9.51 -7.07 -17.57
C GLY A 85 9.10 -5.72 -16.96
N HIS A 86 8.05 -5.08 -17.50
CA HIS A 86 7.56 -3.81 -16.96
C HIS A 86 6.78 -3.99 -15.65
N VAL A 87 6.05 -5.09 -15.47
CA VAL A 87 5.42 -5.42 -14.17
C VAL A 87 6.48 -5.62 -13.09
N LEU A 88 7.54 -6.39 -13.37
CA LEU A 88 8.62 -6.61 -12.41
C LEU A 88 9.38 -5.32 -12.09
N ALA A 89 9.59 -4.47 -13.09
CA ALA A 89 10.20 -3.16 -12.90
C ALA A 89 9.36 -2.23 -12.01
N PHE A 90 8.03 -2.29 -12.14
CA PHE A 90 7.11 -1.59 -11.23
C PHE A 90 7.26 -2.11 -9.80
N PHE A 91 7.22 -3.42 -9.60
CA PHE A 91 7.30 -4.03 -8.27
C PHE A 91 8.63 -3.76 -7.57
N ALA A 92 9.76 -3.97 -8.25
CA ALA A 92 11.09 -3.74 -7.69
C ALA A 92 11.27 -2.30 -7.16
N ALA A 93 10.60 -1.33 -7.78
CA ALA A 93 10.63 0.07 -7.35
C ALA A 93 9.59 0.40 -6.28
N SER A 94 8.46 -0.32 -6.22
CA SER A 94 7.32 -0.02 -5.34
C SER A 94 7.57 -0.47 -3.90
N ASP A 95 8.14 -1.65 -3.68
CA ASP A 95 8.42 -2.16 -2.32
C ASP A 95 9.42 -1.25 -1.58
N GLY A 96 10.34 -0.62 -2.30
CA GLY A 96 11.23 0.40 -1.74
C GLY A 96 10.48 1.64 -1.23
N ILE A 97 9.40 2.05 -1.91
CA ILE A 97 8.55 3.17 -1.49
C ILE A 97 7.72 2.78 -0.27
N VAL A 98 7.18 1.56 -0.24
CA VAL A 98 6.45 0.99 0.91
C VAL A 98 7.35 0.95 2.13
N LEU A 99 8.57 0.43 1.99
CA LEU A 99 9.56 0.34 3.06
C LEU A 99 9.89 1.71 3.66
N GLU A 100 10.09 2.74 2.82
CA GLU A 100 10.33 4.12 3.26
C GLU A 100 9.14 4.66 4.08
N ASN A 101 7.90 4.41 3.65
CA ASN A 101 6.72 4.81 4.41
C ASN A 101 6.67 4.14 5.80
N LEU A 102 6.88 2.83 5.85
CA LEU A 102 6.84 2.06 7.09
C LEU A 102 7.89 2.56 8.09
N ALA A 103 9.13 2.74 7.61
CA ALA A 103 10.27 3.17 8.42
C ALA A 103 10.16 4.63 8.87
N ALA A 104 9.88 5.54 7.95
CA ALA A 104 9.91 6.98 8.22
C ALA A 104 8.61 7.49 8.86
N ARG A 105 7.47 6.84 8.62
CA ARG A 105 6.16 7.31 9.07
C ARG A 105 5.50 6.34 10.04
N PHE A 106 5.04 5.18 9.59
CA PHE A 106 4.07 4.39 10.36
C PHE A 106 4.63 3.78 11.65
N LEU A 107 5.90 3.36 11.67
CA LEU A 107 6.55 2.95 12.92
C LEU A 107 6.69 4.09 13.93
N ASN A 108 6.87 5.31 13.45
CA ASN A 108 6.97 6.52 14.27
C ASN A 108 5.60 7.01 14.74
N ASP A 109 4.55 6.86 13.92
CA ASP A 109 3.19 7.28 14.25
C ASP A 109 2.55 6.32 15.28
N VAL A 110 2.60 5.01 15.03
CA VAL A 110 1.94 4.00 15.87
C VAL A 110 2.81 3.64 17.07
N GLN A 111 2.26 3.76 18.28
CA GLN A 111 3.01 3.61 19.54
C GLN A 111 2.80 2.25 20.21
N VAL A 112 1.81 1.46 19.77
CA VAL A 112 1.49 0.18 20.41
C VAL A 112 2.48 -0.92 19.99
N PRO A 113 3.12 -1.65 20.93
CA PRO A 113 4.13 -2.66 20.62
C PRO A 113 3.65 -3.78 19.68
N GLU A 114 2.38 -4.20 19.80
CA GLU A 114 1.81 -5.25 18.96
C GLU A 114 1.77 -4.86 17.48
N ALA A 115 1.42 -3.60 17.17
CA ALA A 115 1.45 -3.11 15.80
C ALA A 115 2.88 -2.91 15.29
N ARG A 116 3.78 -2.39 16.14
CA ARG A 116 5.19 -2.26 15.80
C ARG A 116 5.85 -3.61 15.52
N ALA A 117 5.43 -4.68 16.19
CA ALA A 117 5.88 -6.04 15.89
C ALA A 117 5.43 -6.49 14.50
N PHE A 118 4.17 -6.22 14.12
CA PHE A 118 3.68 -6.47 12.77
C PHE A 118 4.49 -5.68 11.74
N TYR A 119 4.62 -4.36 11.91
CA TYR A 119 5.36 -3.52 10.96
C TYR A 119 6.84 -3.89 10.86
N GLY A 120 7.49 -4.27 11.96
CA GLY A 120 8.87 -4.76 11.92
C GLY A 120 9.00 -6.03 11.09
N PHE A 121 8.00 -6.93 11.12
CA PHE A 121 7.98 -8.12 10.30
C PHE A 121 7.60 -7.81 8.84
N GLN A 122 6.61 -6.95 8.62
CA GLN A 122 6.26 -6.46 7.28
C GLN A 122 7.49 -5.89 6.58
N MET A 123 8.23 -4.97 7.22
CA MET A 123 9.47 -4.43 6.66
C MET A 123 10.51 -5.49 6.32
N ALA A 124 10.61 -6.56 7.11
CA ALA A 124 11.51 -7.67 6.79
C ALA A 124 11.05 -8.39 5.52
N MET A 125 9.74 -8.63 5.38
CA MET A 125 9.16 -9.25 4.19
C MET A 125 9.26 -8.36 2.95
N GLU A 126 9.05 -7.05 3.05
CA GLU A 126 9.24 -6.10 1.94
C GLU A 126 10.67 -6.15 1.37
N ASN A 127 11.68 -6.35 2.23
CA ASN A 127 13.06 -6.53 1.77
C ASN A 127 13.23 -7.85 0.99
N ILE A 128 12.58 -8.91 1.42
CA ILE A 128 12.58 -10.21 0.73
C ILE A 128 11.82 -10.12 -0.60
N HIS A 129 10.71 -9.37 -0.65
CA HIS A 129 9.97 -9.11 -1.89
C HIS A 129 10.83 -8.33 -2.89
N SER A 130 11.47 -7.25 -2.41
CA SER A 130 12.40 -6.45 -3.21
C SER A 130 13.57 -7.28 -3.77
N GLU A 131 14.15 -8.17 -2.95
CA GLU A 131 15.16 -9.13 -3.38
C GLU A 131 14.61 -10.09 -4.44
N MET A 132 13.44 -10.67 -4.21
CA MET A 132 12.82 -11.62 -5.13
C MET A 132 12.54 -10.97 -6.50
N TYR A 133 11.99 -9.77 -6.55
CA TYR A 133 11.77 -9.04 -7.81
C TYR A 133 13.09 -8.69 -8.52
N SER A 134 14.10 -8.31 -7.76
CA SER A 134 15.44 -8.06 -8.30
C SER A 134 16.05 -9.32 -8.90
N LEU A 135 15.90 -10.47 -8.23
CA LEU A 135 16.37 -11.77 -8.71
C LEU A 135 15.63 -12.21 -9.97
N LEU A 136 14.31 -11.99 -10.06
CA LEU A 136 13.52 -12.26 -11.26
C LEU A 136 14.01 -11.41 -12.44
N LEU A 137 14.20 -10.10 -12.25
CA LEU A 137 14.75 -9.21 -13.28
C LEU A 137 16.16 -9.63 -13.72
N GLU A 138 17.05 -9.95 -12.77
CA GLU A 138 18.41 -10.42 -13.04
C GLU A 138 18.42 -11.74 -13.82
N THR A 139 17.46 -12.61 -13.52
CA THR A 139 17.31 -13.92 -14.17
C THR A 139 16.81 -13.77 -15.61
N TYR A 140 15.83 -12.90 -15.85
CA TYR A 140 15.15 -12.79 -17.16
C TYR A 140 15.83 -11.82 -18.12
N ILE A 141 16.35 -10.70 -17.62
CA ILE A 141 16.86 -9.61 -18.45
C ILE A 141 18.38 -9.70 -18.54
N LYS A 142 18.89 -10.21 -19.66
CA LYS A 142 20.33 -10.38 -19.88
C LYS A 142 21.02 -9.17 -20.49
N ASP A 143 20.30 -8.31 -21.21
CA ASP A 143 20.86 -7.07 -21.74
C ASP A 143 21.10 -6.05 -20.59
N PRO A 144 22.35 -5.62 -20.33
CA PRO A 144 22.63 -4.68 -19.26
C PRO A 144 21.95 -3.33 -19.43
N LYS A 145 21.72 -2.88 -20.67
CA LYS A 145 21.06 -1.58 -20.93
C LYS A 145 19.59 -1.63 -20.56
N GLU A 146 18.89 -2.65 -21.04
CA GLU A 146 17.48 -2.85 -20.69
C GLU A 146 17.30 -3.10 -19.19
N LYS A 147 18.18 -3.89 -18.59
CA LYS A 147 18.21 -4.11 -17.14
C LYS A 147 18.32 -2.79 -16.37
N HIS A 148 19.27 -1.94 -16.73
CA HIS A 148 19.43 -0.62 -16.10
C HIS A 148 18.20 0.26 -16.28
N ARG A 149 17.57 0.25 -17.46
CA ARG A 149 16.33 0.99 -17.73
C ARG A 149 15.18 0.53 -16.81
N LEU A 150 15.03 -0.78 -16.63
CA LEU A 150 13.98 -1.38 -15.81
C LEU A 150 14.22 -1.17 -14.30
N PHE A 151 15.45 -1.27 -13.80
CA PHE A 151 15.73 -0.94 -12.39
C PHE A 151 15.50 0.55 -12.07
N ASN A 152 15.63 1.43 -13.04
CA ASN A 152 15.35 2.87 -12.90
C ASN A 152 13.97 3.23 -13.50
N ALA A 153 12.98 2.34 -13.34
CA ALA A 153 11.69 2.48 -13.98
C ALA A 153 10.89 3.73 -13.57
N ILE A 154 11.04 4.20 -12.33
CA ILE A 154 10.37 5.44 -11.89
C ILE A 154 10.80 6.63 -12.74
N GLU A 155 12.07 6.70 -13.15
CA GLU A 155 12.58 7.79 -13.98
C GLU A 155 12.29 7.57 -15.48
N ASN A 156 12.29 6.31 -15.91
CA ASN A 156 12.28 5.96 -17.34
C ASN A 156 10.92 5.53 -17.90
N ILE A 157 9.95 5.19 -17.05
CA ILE A 157 8.67 4.59 -17.46
C ILE A 157 7.51 5.43 -16.89
N PRO A 158 6.86 6.28 -17.71
CA PRO A 158 5.87 7.26 -17.23
C PRO A 158 4.70 6.67 -16.43
N CYS A 159 4.24 5.47 -16.77
CA CYS A 159 3.12 4.84 -16.05
C CYS A 159 3.51 4.33 -14.66
N ILE A 160 4.77 3.93 -14.49
CA ILE A 160 5.34 3.56 -13.18
C ILE A 160 5.59 4.83 -12.36
N ALA A 161 6.14 5.87 -13.00
CA ALA A 161 6.37 7.18 -12.37
C ALA A 161 5.09 7.76 -11.74
N ARG A 162 3.94 7.64 -12.42
CA ARG A 162 2.66 8.15 -11.91
C ARG A 162 2.21 7.44 -10.63
N LYS A 163 2.30 6.11 -10.57
CA LYS A 163 1.94 5.33 -9.37
C LYS A 163 2.90 5.63 -8.21
N ALA A 164 4.20 5.64 -8.51
CA ALA A 164 5.22 6.00 -7.54
C ALA A 164 5.00 7.41 -6.97
N LYS A 165 4.70 8.38 -7.83
CA LYS A 165 4.39 9.76 -7.41
C LYS A 165 3.19 9.79 -6.46
N TRP A 166 2.09 9.12 -6.80
CA TRP A 166 0.90 9.09 -5.95
C TRP A 166 1.23 8.55 -4.55
N ALA A 167 1.97 7.44 -4.47
CA ALA A 167 2.39 6.87 -3.18
C ALA A 167 3.32 7.83 -2.40
N LEU A 168 4.33 8.40 -3.06
CA LEU A 168 5.27 9.35 -2.45
C LEU A 168 4.58 10.62 -1.93
N ASP A 169 3.58 11.14 -2.66
CA ASP A 169 2.81 12.31 -2.24
C ASP A 169 2.13 12.04 -0.88
N TRP A 170 1.60 10.84 -0.65
CA TRP A 170 1.00 10.46 0.65
C TRP A 170 2.02 10.31 1.76
N ILE A 171 3.18 9.71 1.47
CA ILE A 171 4.30 9.56 2.43
C ILE A 171 4.76 10.94 2.93
N GLN A 172 4.97 11.87 2.01
CA GLN A 172 5.45 13.22 2.28
C GLN A 172 4.35 14.15 2.81
N SER A 173 3.08 13.76 2.72
CA SER A 173 1.97 14.60 3.15
C SER A 173 1.92 14.82 4.66
N SER A 174 1.46 16.00 5.06
CA SER A 174 1.17 16.37 6.46
C SER A 174 -0.27 16.07 6.87
N THR A 175 -0.96 15.20 6.12
CA THR A 175 -2.38 14.84 6.30
C THR A 175 -2.62 14.10 7.63
N LEU A 176 -3.87 13.69 7.90
CA LEU A 176 -4.18 12.85 9.06
C LEU A 176 -3.61 11.44 8.88
N PHE A 177 -3.25 10.79 9.99
CA PHE A 177 -2.82 9.38 9.97
C PHE A 177 -3.86 8.48 9.29
N ALA A 178 -5.15 8.70 9.57
CA ALA A 178 -6.25 7.97 8.95
C ALA A 178 -6.25 8.09 7.42
N GLU A 179 -5.99 9.28 6.86
CA GLU A 179 -5.93 9.47 5.39
C GLU A 179 -4.74 8.72 4.78
N ARG A 180 -3.57 8.83 5.41
CA ARG A 180 -2.38 8.09 4.96
C ARG A 180 -2.58 6.58 5.06
N LEU A 181 -3.24 6.10 6.10
CA LEU A 181 -3.48 4.67 6.31
C LEU A 181 -4.41 4.10 5.24
N VAL A 182 -5.48 4.82 4.86
CA VAL A 182 -6.36 4.43 3.74
C VAL A 182 -5.59 4.45 2.42
N ALA A 183 -4.78 5.49 2.18
CA ALA A 183 -3.96 5.55 0.98
C ALA A 183 -2.95 4.40 0.90
N PHE A 184 -2.33 4.05 2.03
CA PHE A 184 -1.43 2.90 2.13
C PHE A 184 -2.15 1.57 1.87
N ALA A 185 -3.34 1.37 2.43
CA ALA A 185 -4.15 0.19 2.12
C ALA A 185 -4.48 0.08 0.62
N CYS A 186 -4.63 1.22 -0.09
CA CYS A 186 -4.78 1.25 -1.55
C CYS A 186 -3.47 0.90 -2.28
N VAL A 187 -2.31 1.28 -1.76
CA VAL A 187 -1.01 0.86 -2.31
C VAL A 187 -0.91 -0.66 -2.25
N GLU A 188 -0.94 -1.26 -1.04
CA GLU A 188 -0.79 -2.72 -0.83
C GLU A 188 -1.91 -3.52 -1.54
N GLY A 189 -3.15 -3.02 -1.48
CA GLY A 189 -4.33 -3.77 -1.91
C GLY A 189 -4.74 -3.57 -3.37
N ILE A 190 -4.69 -2.33 -3.89
CA ILE A 190 -5.21 -1.97 -5.22
C ILE A 190 -4.07 -1.88 -6.23
N PHE A 191 -2.98 -1.18 -5.93
CA PHE A 191 -1.89 -0.96 -6.91
C PHE A 191 -1.14 -2.23 -7.30
N PHE A 192 -1.18 -3.30 -6.51
CA PHE A 192 -0.59 -4.57 -6.93
C PHE A 192 -1.60 -5.50 -7.62
N SER A 193 -2.90 -5.22 -7.49
CA SER A 193 -3.96 -6.17 -7.82
C SER A 193 -3.99 -6.60 -9.29
N GLY A 194 -3.87 -5.67 -10.24
CA GLY A 194 -3.91 -5.96 -11.67
C GLY A 194 -2.71 -6.80 -12.11
N SER A 195 -1.53 -6.44 -11.62
CA SER A 195 -0.29 -7.18 -11.86
C SER A 195 -0.31 -8.60 -11.29
N PHE A 196 -0.79 -8.78 -10.05
CA PHE A 196 -0.96 -10.11 -9.46
C PHE A 196 -1.94 -10.97 -10.26
N CYS A 197 -3.08 -10.39 -10.66
CA CYS A 197 -4.07 -11.07 -11.50
C CYS A 197 -3.46 -11.50 -12.85
N ALA A 198 -2.64 -10.64 -13.46
CA ALA A 198 -1.95 -10.91 -14.70
C ALA A 198 -0.92 -12.05 -14.58
N ILE A 199 -0.20 -12.14 -13.46
CA ILE A 199 0.74 -13.25 -13.23
C ILE A 199 -0.01 -14.55 -12.92
N PHE A 200 -1.13 -14.50 -12.17
CA PHE A 200 -2.00 -15.67 -12.00
C PHE A 200 -2.59 -16.18 -13.32
N TRP A 201 -2.82 -15.29 -14.29
CA TRP A 201 -3.20 -15.70 -15.64
C TRP A 201 -2.09 -16.51 -16.34
N LEU A 202 -0.83 -16.14 -16.18
CA LEU A 202 0.31 -16.94 -16.68
C LEU A 202 0.39 -18.30 -15.99
N LYS A 203 0.12 -18.36 -14.68
CA LYS A 203 0.02 -19.63 -13.93
C LYS A 203 -1.03 -20.55 -14.55
N LYS A 204 -2.22 -20.02 -14.87
CA LYS A 204 -3.30 -20.77 -15.51
C LYS A 204 -2.89 -21.34 -16.87
N ARG A 205 -1.98 -20.66 -17.58
CA ARG A 205 -1.41 -21.10 -18.85
C ARG A 205 -0.23 -22.08 -18.68
N GLY A 206 0.18 -22.37 -17.45
CA GLY A 206 1.28 -23.27 -17.13
C GLY A 206 2.67 -22.69 -17.42
N MET A 207 2.83 -21.37 -17.24
CA MET A 207 4.01 -20.62 -17.65
C MET A 207 4.71 -19.98 -16.44
N MET A 208 6.04 -19.85 -16.51
CA MET A 208 6.90 -19.17 -15.55
C MET A 208 6.69 -19.65 -14.11
N PRO A 209 6.97 -20.94 -13.81
CA PRO A 209 6.64 -21.54 -12.51
C PRO A 209 7.28 -20.80 -11.32
N GLY A 210 8.52 -20.35 -11.44
CA GLY A 210 9.21 -19.54 -10.44
C GLY A 210 8.52 -18.20 -10.19
N LEU A 211 8.27 -17.41 -11.25
CA LEU A 211 7.52 -16.15 -11.19
C LEU A 211 6.15 -16.32 -10.53
N THR A 212 5.41 -17.36 -10.94
CA THR A 212 4.05 -17.57 -10.44
C THR A 212 4.01 -18.06 -9.01
N PHE A 213 5.00 -18.86 -8.60
CA PHE A 213 5.14 -19.30 -7.21
C PHE A 213 5.54 -18.15 -6.29
N SER A 214 6.51 -17.31 -6.67
CA SER A 214 6.84 -16.12 -5.89
C SER A 214 5.66 -15.15 -5.80
N ASN A 215 4.89 -14.99 -6.89
CA ASN A 215 3.68 -14.17 -6.88
C ASN A 215 2.60 -14.69 -5.91
N GLU A 216 2.49 -16.00 -5.70
CA GLU A 216 1.59 -16.56 -4.67
C GLU A 216 2.00 -16.18 -3.26
N LEU A 217 3.30 -16.25 -2.98
CA LEU A 217 3.85 -15.90 -1.67
C LEU A 217 3.66 -14.40 -1.41
N ILE A 218 4.08 -13.55 -2.36
CA ILE A 218 4.01 -12.09 -2.22
C ILE A 218 2.55 -11.62 -2.15
N SER A 219 1.67 -12.07 -3.06
CA SER A 219 0.26 -11.64 -3.03
C SER A 219 -0.50 -12.06 -1.77
N ARG A 220 -0.09 -13.15 -1.11
CA ARG A 220 -0.60 -13.55 0.21
C ARG A 220 -0.15 -12.56 1.28
N ASP A 221 1.13 -12.17 1.26
CA ASP A 221 1.70 -11.24 2.23
C ASP A 221 1.06 -9.85 2.06
N GLU A 222 0.95 -9.33 0.83
CA GLU A 222 0.26 -8.07 0.52
C GLU A 222 -1.21 -8.05 0.97
N GLY A 223 -1.90 -9.19 0.82
CA GLY A 223 -3.24 -9.37 1.35
C GLY A 223 -3.28 -9.17 2.88
N LEU A 224 -2.29 -9.72 3.58
CA LEU A 224 -2.18 -9.59 5.04
C LEU A 224 -1.80 -8.17 5.47
N HIS A 225 -0.94 -7.47 4.71
CA HIS A 225 -0.58 -6.08 4.96
C HIS A 225 -1.79 -5.15 4.79
N CYS A 226 -2.57 -5.36 3.72
CA CYS A 226 -3.80 -4.64 3.46
C CYS A 226 -4.85 -4.88 4.57
N ASP A 227 -5.05 -6.15 4.96
CA ASP A 227 -5.93 -6.52 6.09
C ASP A 227 -5.48 -5.84 7.40
N PHE A 228 -4.18 -5.76 7.64
CA PHE A 228 -3.63 -5.12 8.84
C PHE A 228 -3.85 -3.60 8.84
N ALA A 229 -3.71 -2.94 7.68
CA ALA A 229 -4.03 -1.52 7.55
C ALA A 229 -5.51 -1.24 7.85
N CYS A 230 -6.43 -2.10 7.39
CA CYS A 230 -7.85 -2.02 7.72
C CYS A 230 -8.11 -2.20 9.21
N LEU A 231 -7.47 -3.20 9.84
CA LEU A 231 -7.58 -3.45 11.28
C LEU A 231 -7.05 -2.29 12.13
N LEU A 232 -5.97 -1.65 11.70
CA LEU A 232 -5.48 -0.44 12.37
C LEU A 232 -6.46 0.73 12.21
N TYR A 233 -7.10 0.85 11.04
CA TYR A 233 -8.09 1.88 10.79
C TYR A 233 -9.35 1.67 11.66
N SER A 234 -9.80 0.43 11.85
CA SER A 234 -10.95 0.13 12.72
C SER A 234 -10.71 0.45 14.20
N LEU A 235 -9.44 0.51 14.62
CA LEU A 235 -9.03 0.94 15.96
C LEU A 235 -8.98 2.46 16.16
N LEU A 236 -9.12 3.25 15.08
CA LEU A 236 -9.19 4.71 15.18
C LEU A 236 -10.56 5.15 15.71
N ARG A 237 -10.55 6.09 16.65
CA ARG A 237 -11.77 6.73 17.14
C ARG A 237 -12.33 7.71 16.12
N LYS A 238 -11.45 8.45 15.45
CA LYS A 238 -11.80 9.45 14.43
C LYS A 238 -11.58 8.87 13.05
N GLN A 239 -12.57 8.11 12.58
CA GLN A 239 -12.62 7.66 11.20
C GLN A 239 -12.93 8.83 10.25
N LEU A 240 -12.54 8.66 9.00
CA LEU A 240 -12.77 9.67 7.97
C LEU A 240 -14.23 9.69 7.55
N HIS A 241 -14.69 10.83 7.03
CA HIS A 241 -15.93 10.85 6.28
C HIS A 241 -15.84 9.91 5.08
N LEU A 242 -16.92 9.18 4.86
CA LEU A 242 -17.02 8.19 3.80
C LEU A 242 -16.68 8.76 2.41
N GLU A 243 -17.08 10.00 2.12
CA GLU A 243 -16.75 10.68 0.87
C GLU A 243 -15.23 10.78 0.65
N LYS A 244 -14.46 11.01 1.72
CA LYS A 244 -13.00 11.08 1.65
C LYS A 244 -12.39 9.72 1.39
N VAL A 245 -12.87 8.66 2.07
CA VAL A 245 -12.41 7.27 1.84
C VAL A 245 -12.67 6.87 0.39
N HIS A 246 -13.89 7.07 -0.11
CA HIS A 246 -14.23 6.79 -1.50
C HIS A 246 -13.39 7.58 -2.48
N SER A 247 -13.10 8.86 -2.21
CA SER A 247 -12.26 9.66 -3.09
C SER A 247 -10.85 9.08 -3.23
N ILE A 248 -10.22 8.65 -2.14
CA ILE A 248 -8.87 8.06 -2.15
C ILE A 248 -8.89 6.73 -2.91
N VAL A 249 -9.85 5.86 -2.58
CA VAL A 249 -9.99 4.54 -3.22
C VAL A 249 -10.30 4.68 -4.72
N HIS A 250 -11.17 5.62 -5.09
CA HIS A 250 -11.53 5.86 -6.49
C HIS A 250 -10.32 6.31 -7.32
N GLU A 251 -9.53 7.25 -6.80
CA GLU A 251 -8.31 7.69 -7.47
C GLU A 251 -7.33 6.52 -7.67
N ALA A 252 -7.17 5.66 -6.65
CA ALA A 252 -6.32 4.48 -6.75
C ALA A 252 -6.82 3.50 -7.83
N VAL A 253 -8.14 3.26 -7.90
CA VAL A 253 -8.76 2.42 -8.93
C VAL A 253 -8.54 2.97 -10.34
N GLU A 254 -8.69 4.29 -10.53
CA GLU A 254 -8.46 4.92 -11.83
C GLU A 254 -7.01 4.77 -12.28
N ILE A 255 -6.07 5.04 -11.38
CA ILE A 255 -4.64 4.92 -11.65
C ILE A 255 -4.29 3.46 -12.00
N GLU A 256 -4.75 2.49 -11.21
CA GLU A 256 -4.46 1.08 -11.47
C GLU A 256 -5.10 0.58 -12.76
N THR A 257 -6.35 0.98 -13.02
CA THR A 257 -7.04 0.62 -14.26
C THR A 257 -6.29 1.16 -15.46
N GLN A 258 -5.88 2.42 -15.42
CA GLN A 258 -5.11 3.01 -16.50
C GLN A 258 -3.75 2.32 -16.68
N PHE A 259 -3.08 1.96 -15.58
CA PHE A 259 -1.81 1.25 -15.63
C PHE A 259 -1.93 -0.07 -16.39
N VAL A 260 -2.84 -0.97 -15.99
CA VAL A 260 -2.88 -2.34 -16.52
C VAL A 260 -3.76 -2.50 -17.77
N CYS A 261 -4.64 -1.53 -18.08
CA CYS A 261 -5.49 -1.59 -19.27
C CYS A 261 -4.99 -0.72 -20.43
N GLU A 262 -4.25 0.37 -20.16
CA GLU A 262 -3.83 1.32 -21.19
C GLU A 262 -2.31 1.43 -21.31
N ALA A 263 -1.60 1.72 -20.22
CA ALA A 263 -0.18 2.01 -20.30
C ALA A 263 0.68 0.74 -20.42
N LEU A 264 0.28 -0.33 -19.74
CA LEU A 264 0.82 -1.67 -19.86
C LEU A 264 -0.34 -2.66 -20.10
N PRO A 265 -0.91 -2.70 -21.32
CA PRO A 265 -2.16 -3.41 -21.55
C PRO A 265 -2.02 -4.91 -21.26
N CYS A 266 -2.86 -5.43 -20.36
CA CYS A 266 -2.99 -6.87 -20.11
C CYS A 266 -3.41 -7.67 -21.35
N ALA A 267 -3.93 -7.01 -22.38
CA ALA A 267 -4.14 -7.59 -23.71
C ALA A 267 -2.85 -8.17 -24.33
N LEU A 268 -1.68 -7.65 -23.96
CA LEU A 268 -0.36 -8.16 -24.39
C LEU A 268 -0.11 -9.61 -23.96
N ILE A 269 -0.78 -10.09 -22.91
CA ILE A 269 -0.72 -11.47 -22.43
C ILE A 269 -2.02 -12.25 -22.68
N GLY A 270 -2.92 -11.70 -23.51
CA GLY A 270 -4.18 -12.32 -23.89
C GLY A 270 -5.32 -12.15 -22.88
N MET A 271 -5.24 -11.19 -21.96
CA MET A 271 -6.35 -10.87 -21.06
C MET A 271 -7.30 -9.81 -21.65
N ASN A 272 -8.54 -9.78 -21.15
CA ASN A 272 -9.53 -8.80 -21.55
C ASN A 272 -9.53 -7.58 -20.61
N SER A 273 -9.24 -6.39 -21.13
CA SER A 273 -9.17 -5.16 -20.33
C SER A 273 -10.47 -4.82 -19.61
N THR A 274 -11.65 -5.13 -20.17
CA THR A 274 -12.94 -4.90 -19.49
C THR A 274 -13.07 -5.76 -18.24
N LEU A 275 -12.68 -7.03 -18.32
CA LEU A 275 -12.69 -7.94 -17.16
C LEU A 275 -11.62 -7.54 -16.13
N MET A 276 -10.45 -7.08 -16.58
CA MET A 276 -9.41 -6.56 -15.69
C MET A 276 -9.90 -5.32 -14.92
N SER A 277 -10.52 -4.35 -15.61
CA SER A 277 -11.13 -3.18 -14.96
C SER A 277 -12.23 -3.57 -13.97
N GLN A 278 -13.04 -4.58 -14.30
CA GLN A 278 -14.06 -5.09 -13.37
C GLN A 278 -13.42 -5.76 -12.14
N TYR A 279 -12.32 -6.51 -12.33
CA TYR A 279 -11.58 -7.12 -11.23
C TYR A 279 -10.98 -6.08 -10.28
N ILE A 280 -10.37 -5.00 -10.79
CA ILE A 280 -9.83 -3.92 -9.95
C ILE A 280 -10.95 -3.27 -9.11
N LYS A 281 -12.11 -3.00 -9.73
CA LYS A 281 -13.28 -2.48 -9.02
C LYS A 281 -13.78 -3.45 -7.96
N PHE A 282 -13.80 -4.75 -8.25
CA PHE A 282 -14.15 -5.77 -7.26
C PHE A 282 -13.18 -5.78 -6.06
N VAL A 283 -11.87 -5.63 -6.30
CA VAL A 283 -10.87 -5.53 -5.23
C VAL A 283 -11.11 -4.28 -4.37
N ALA A 284 -11.38 -3.14 -5.00
CA ALA A 284 -11.71 -1.90 -4.29
C ALA A 284 -13.03 -2.00 -3.51
N ASP A 285 -14.07 -2.59 -4.09
CA ASP A 285 -15.33 -2.82 -3.40
C ASP A 285 -15.15 -3.78 -2.22
N ARG A 286 -14.20 -4.72 -2.28
CA ARG A 286 -13.87 -5.61 -1.16
C ARG A 286 -13.14 -4.85 -0.05
N LEU A 287 -12.17 -4.00 -0.41
CA LEU A 287 -11.48 -3.12 0.53
C LEU A 287 -12.47 -2.22 1.27
N LEU A 288 -13.42 -1.65 0.54
CA LEU A 288 -14.52 -0.85 1.07
C LEU A 288 -15.58 -1.66 1.85
N ARG A 289 -15.60 -2.99 1.75
CA ARG A 289 -16.61 -3.86 2.40
C ARG A 289 -16.10 -4.64 3.58
N GLN A 290 -14.78 -4.84 3.73
CA GLN A 290 -14.24 -5.29 5.00
C GLN A 290 -14.76 -4.31 6.05
N ASP A 291 -15.47 -4.83 7.06
CA ASP A 291 -16.35 -4.16 8.06
C ASP A 291 -15.63 -3.09 8.94
N GLU A 292 -14.64 -2.41 8.39
CA GLU A 292 -13.58 -1.69 9.09
C GLU A 292 -13.14 -0.41 8.37
N LEU A 293 -13.29 -0.28 7.03
CA LEU A 293 -13.12 1.00 6.33
C LEU A 293 -14.45 1.76 6.14
N LEU A 294 -15.57 1.09 6.38
CA LEU A 294 -16.93 1.54 6.07
C LEU A 294 -17.95 0.93 7.04
#